data_AF-A0A2W5ASJ5-F1
#
_entry.id   AF-A0A2W5ASJ5-F1
#
_cell.length_a   1.000
_cell.length_b   1.000
_cell.length_c   1.000
_cell.angle_alpha   90.00
_cell.angle_beta   90.00
_cell.angle_gamma   90.00
#
_symmetry.space_group_name_H-M   'P 1'
#
loop_
_entity.id
_entity.type
_entity.pdbx_description
1 polymer ?
#
loop_
_entity_poly.entity_id
_entity_poly.type
_entity_poly.pdbx_seq_one_letter_code
_entity_poly.pdbx_strand_id
1 'polypeptide(L)'
;MASETHVLDRPPAGANADWTIPQGWDAYSAQDHATWDTLYARQMKLLPGRASDAFLRGLDALKLSESGIPDFEELSDRLEALTGWRVVAVPGLVPDDVFFTHMANRRFVAGNFIRRPDQLDYLQEPDVFHDVFGHVPMLA
;
A
#
# COMPACT_ATOMS: atom_id res chain seq x y z
N MET A 1 -20.18 -13.59 -21.29
CA MET A 1 -19.87 -13.54 -19.85
C MET A 1 -19.43 -12.11 -19.58
N ALA A 2 -20.22 -11.34 -18.85
CA ALA A 2 -19.78 -10.00 -18.44
C ALA A 2 -18.64 -10.21 -17.44
N SER A 3 -17.47 -9.71 -17.77
CA SER A 3 -16.35 -9.64 -16.84
C SER A 3 -16.79 -8.72 -15.71
N GLU A 4 -17.05 -9.26 -14.53
CA GLU A 4 -17.18 -8.47 -13.30
C GLU A 4 -15.78 -7.96 -12.95
N THR A 5 -15.29 -6.98 -13.71
CA THR A 5 -14.20 -6.15 -13.25
C THR A 5 -14.70 -5.43 -12.00
N HIS A 6 -14.12 -5.71 -10.84
CA HIS A 6 -14.41 -5.06 -9.54
C HIS A 6 -14.04 -3.56 -9.53
N VAL A 7 -13.90 -2.95 -10.71
CA VAL A 7 -13.55 -1.57 -10.93
C VAL A 7 -14.84 -0.80 -11.19
N LEU A 8 -15.13 0.21 -10.38
CA LEU A 8 -16.33 1.04 -10.56
C LEU A 8 -16.20 1.87 -11.86
N ASP A 9 -17.33 2.21 -12.49
CA ASP A 9 -17.32 3.07 -13.70
C ASP A 9 -16.99 4.54 -13.38
N ARG A 10 -16.98 4.92 -12.11
CA ARG A 10 -16.71 6.28 -11.61
C ARG A 10 -16.18 6.22 -10.18
N PRO A 11 -15.44 7.26 -9.73
CA PRO A 11 -15.01 7.35 -8.34
C PRO A 11 -16.21 7.22 -7.37
N PRO A 12 -16.07 6.45 -6.27
CA PRO A 12 -17.12 6.35 -5.26
C PRO A 12 -17.33 7.69 -4.54
N ALA A 13 -18.45 7.82 -3.83
CA ALA A 13 -18.72 9.02 -3.05
C ALA A 13 -17.60 9.29 -2.03
N GLY A 14 -17.06 10.50 -2.02
CA GLY A 14 -15.95 10.91 -1.16
C GLY A 14 -14.55 10.76 -1.79
N ALA A 15 -14.43 10.13 -2.96
CA ALA A 15 -13.18 10.10 -3.72
C ALA A 15 -13.03 11.34 -4.63
N ASN A 16 -11.79 11.73 -4.87
CA ASN A 16 -11.43 12.76 -5.84
C ASN A 16 -11.64 12.27 -7.28
N ALA A 17 -11.55 13.20 -8.24
CA ALA A 17 -11.66 12.87 -9.67
C ALA A 17 -10.58 11.90 -10.15
N ASP A 18 -9.40 11.90 -9.52
CA ASP A 18 -8.32 10.95 -9.77
C ASP A 18 -8.39 9.72 -8.86
N TRP A 19 -9.55 9.43 -8.26
CA TRP A 19 -9.80 8.26 -7.39
C TRP A 19 -9.07 8.25 -6.04
N THR A 20 -8.24 9.27 -5.76
CA THR A 20 -7.60 9.38 -4.45
C THR A 20 -8.64 9.64 -3.36
N ILE A 21 -8.37 9.09 -2.17
CA ILE A 21 -9.11 9.35 -0.94
C ILE A 21 -8.13 9.75 0.17
N PRO A 22 -8.58 10.45 1.22
CA PRO A 22 -7.80 10.54 2.45
C PRO A 22 -7.55 9.14 3.00
N GLN A 23 -6.33 8.85 3.45
CA GLN A 23 -6.03 7.57 4.10
C GLN A 23 -6.90 7.38 5.35
N GLY A 24 -7.08 8.45 6.14
CA GLY A 24 -7.84 8.37 7.39
C GLY A 24 -7.17 7.44 8.39
N TRP A 25 -5.86 7.60 8.60
CA TRP A 25 -5.01 6.70 9.39
C TRP A 25 -5.57 6.40 10.79
N ASP A 26 -6.14 7.40 11.46
CA ASP A 26 -6.79 7.27 12.78
C ASP A 26 -8.00 6.30 12.81
N ALA A 27 -8.54 5.92 11.65
CA ALA A 27 -9.64 4.97 11.54
C ALA A 27 -9.19 3.51 11.60
N TYR A 28 -7.90 3.22 11.43
CA TYR A 28 -7.38 1.87 11.63
C TYR A 28 -7.50 1.45 13.09
N SER A 29 -8.06 0.27 13.30
CA SER A 29 -8.17 -0.30 14.62
C SER A 29 -6.82 -0.82 15.12
N ALA A 30 -6.71 -1.03 16.42
CA ALA A 30 -5.56 -1.74 16.99
C ALA A 30 -5.38 -3.15 16.39
N GLN A 31 -6.46 -3.79 15.93
CA GLN A 31 -6.40 -5.10 15.26
C GLN A 31 -5.81 -4.99 13.84
N ASP A 32 -6.09 -3.90 13.13
CA ASP A 32 -5.52 -3.64 11.80
C ASP A 32 -4.00 -3.43 11.91
N HIS A 33 -3.57 -2.61 12.86
CA HIS A 33 -2.13 -2.42 13.14
C HIS A 33 -1.44 -3.71 13.60
N ALA A 34 -2.08 -4.50 14.48
CA ALA A 34 -1.53 -5.80 14.90
C ALA A 34 -1.44 -6.81 13.74
N THR A 35 -2.36 -6.73 12.77
CA THR A 35 -2.33 -7.55 11.56
C THR A 35 -1.14 -7.19 10.68
N TRP A 36 -0.87 -5.89 10.50
CA TRP A 36 0.34 -5.42 9.82
C TRP A 36 1.61 -5.96 10.48
N ASP A 37 1.74 -5.80 11.80
CA ASP A 37 2.91 -6.25 12.54
C ASP A 37 3.13 -7.76 12.42
N THR A 38 2.05 -8.53 12.46
CA THR A 38 2.10 -9.99 12.29
C THR A 38 2.62 -10.35 10.89
N LEU A 39 2.12 -9.69 9.85
CA LEU A 39 2.54 -9.90 8.47
C LEU A 39 4.00 -9.48 8.26
N TYR A 40 4.39 -8.30 8.76
CA TYR A 40 5.75 -7.78 8.70
C TYR A 40 6.74 -8.74 9.37
N ALA A 41 6.48 -9.12 10.62
CA ALA A 41 7.34 -10.03 11.37
C ALA A 41 7.47 -11.41 10.71
N ARG A 42 6.39 -11.90 10.07
CA ARG A 42 6.43 -13.14 9.27
C ARG A 42 7.37 -12.99 8.08
N GLN A 43 7.25 -11.91 7.31
CA GLN A 43 8.08 -11.69 6.12
C GLN A 43 9.56 -11.49 6.49
N MET A 44 9.87 -10.73 7.54
CA MET A 44 11.26 -10.48 7.94
C MET A 44 12.01 -11.74 8.40
N LYS A 45 11.31 -12.81 8.78
CA LYS A 45 11.92 -14.13 9.02
C LYS A 45 12.25 -14.89 7.73
N LEU A 46 11.53 -14.61 6.64
CA LEU A 46 11.60 -15.34 5.38
C LEU A 46 12.51 -14.68 4.36
N LEU A 47 12.49 -13.35 4.28
CA LEU A 47 13.13 -12.57 3.21
C LEU A 47 14.67 -12.56 3.23
N PRO A 48 15.40 -12.66 4.35
CA PRO A 48 16.86 -12.72 4.33
C PRO A 48 17.37 -13.87 3.45
N GLY A 49 18.23 -13.55 2.47
CA GLY A 49 18.73 -14.51 1.48
C GLY A 49 17.73 -14.86 0.37
N ARG A 50 16.56 -14.21 0.31
CA ARG A 50 15.55 -14.39 -0.74
C ARG A 50 15.21 -13.07 -1.46
N ALA A 51 14.94 -12.01 -0.71
CA ALA A 51 14.71 -10.68 -1.26
C ALA A 51 16.03 -10.07 -1.73
N SER A 52 15.95 -9.16 -2.70
CA SER A 52 17.12 -8.38 -3.11
C SER A 52 17.56 -7.43 -1.99
N ASP A 53 18.85 -7.13 -1.91
CA ASP A 53 19.36 -6.16 -0.94
C ASP A 53 18.77 -4.75 -1.17
N ALA A 54 18.37 -4.43 -2.41
CA ALA A 54 17.69 -3.16 -2.72
C ALA A 54 16.35 -3.06 -1.98
N PHE A 55 15.54 -4.12 -2.04
CA PHE A 55 14.27 -4.19 -1.32
C PHE A 55 14.48 -4.04 0.20
N LEU A 56 15.44 -4.78 0.77
CA LEU A 56 15.73 -4.74 2.20
C LEU A 56 16.22 -3.36 2.67
N ARG A 57 17.01 -2.65 1.86
CA ARG A 57 17.40 -1.26 2.13
C ARG A 57 16.22 -0.29 2.03
N GLY A 58 15.31 -0.51 1.08
CA GLY A 58 14.10 0.30 0.96
C GLY A 58 13.19 0.20 2.18
N LEU A 59 13.04 -1.00 2.76
CA LEU A 59 12.30 -1.20 4.01
C LEU A 59 12.87 -0.34 5.15
N ASP A 60 14.19 -0.32 5.29
CA ASP A 60 14.91 0.44 6.32
C ASP A 60 14.81 1.96 6.09
N ALA A 61 15.06 2.40 4.85
CA ALA A 61 15.01 3.82 4.47
C ALA A 61 13.63 4.44 4.69
N LEU A 62 12.56 3.67 4.46
CA LEU A 62 11.18 4.11 4.66
C LEU A 62 10.67 3.86 6.09
N LYS A 63 11.47 3.18 6.93
CA LYS A 63 11.16 2.77 8.30
C LYS A 63 9.89 1.93 8.44
N LEU A 64 9.66 1.00 7.51
CA LEU A 64 8.50 0.11 7.57
C LEU A 64 8.56 -0.91 8.72
N SER A 65 9.67 -0.96 9.46
CA SER A 65 9.81 -1.73 10.70
C SER A 65 9.15 -1.08 11.92
N GLU A 66 8.75 0.20 11.83
CA GLU A 66 7.94 0.84 12.86
C GLU A 66 6.59 0.10 12.97
N SER A 67 6.07 -0.02 14.19
CA SER A 67 4.86 -0.81 14.48
C SER A 67 3.62 -0.17 13.86
N GLY A 68 2.76 -1.01 13.27
CA GLY A 68 1.49 -0.62 12.68
C GLY A 68 1.56 -0.26 11.20
N ILE A 69 0.38 0.03 10.65
CA ILE A 69 0.21 0.44 9.25
C ILE A 69 0.86 1.83 9.11
N PRO A 70 1.71 2.08 8.10
CA PRO A 70 2.36 3.39 7.93
C PRO A 70 1.35 4.50 7.66
N ASP A 71 1.58 5.67 8.26
CA ASP A 71 0.93 6.91 7.82
C ASP A 71 1.49 7.29 6.43
N PHE A 72 0.60 7.52 5.47
CA PHE A 72 0.98 7.75 4.08
C PHE A 72 1.62 9.11 3.85
N GLU A 73 1.32 10.13 4.65
CA GLU A 73 1.98 11.42 4.53
C GLU A 73 3.42 11.30 5.03
N GLU A 74 3.63 10.69 6.20
CA GLU A 74 4.99 10.46 6.72
C GLU A 74 5.83 9.56 5.79
N LEU A 75 5.24 8.48 5.29
CA LEU A 75 5.87 7.58 4.34
C LEU A 75 6.22 8.31 3.03
N SER A 76 5.28 9.11 2.51
CA SER A 76 5.47 9.85 1.26
C SER A 76 6.54 10.94 1.40
N ASP A 77 6.62 11.63 2.54
CA ASP A 77 7.65 12.64 2.76
C ASP A 77 9.06 12.04 2.74
N ARG A 78 9.24 10.83 3.30
CA ARG A 78 10.50 10.08 3.22
C ARG A 78 10.80 9.64 1.80
N LEU A 79 9.81 9.05 1.12
CA LEU A 79 9.96 8.55 -0.25
C LEU A 79 10.23 9.66 -1.26
N GLU A 80 9.55 10.80 -1.13
CA GLU A 80 9.69 11.94 -2.03
C GLU A 80 11.08 12.54 -1.91
N ALA A 81 11.63 12.64 -0.68
CA ALA A 81 12.99 13.11 -0.46
C ALA A 81 14.05 12.21 -1.13
N LEU A 82 13.79 10.91 -1.30
CA LEU A 82 14.70 9.95 -1.92
C LEU A 82 14.59 9.96 -3.44
N THR A 83 13.38 9.90 -3.98
CA THR A 83 13.16 9.61 -5.41
C THR A 83 12.09 10.48 -6.08
N GLY A 84 11.44 11.37 -5.33
CA GLY A 84 10.32 12.18 -5.80
C GLY A 84 9.01 11.40 -6.00
N TRP A 85 8.91 10.20 -5.43
CA TRP A 85 7.67 9.40 -5.42
C TRP A 85 6.85 9.68 -4.17
N ARG A 86 5.52 9.60 -4.29
CA ARG A 86 4.58 9.62 -3.16
C ARG A 86 3.64 8.42 -3.24
N VAL A 87 3.10 8.00 -2.10
CA VAL A 87 2.04 7.00 -1.99
C VAL A 87 0.71 7.72 -1.80
N VAL A 88 -0.33 7.31 -2.51
CA VAL A 88 -1.67 7.87 -2.38
C VAL A 88 -2.69 6.77 -2.11
N ALA A 89 -3.62 7.02 -1.19
CA ALA A 89 -4.66 6.07 -0.85
C ALA A 89 -5.77 6.07 -1.91
N VAL A 90 -6.22 4.88 -2.29
CA VAL A 90 -7.36 4.64 -3.18
C VAL A 90 -8.36 3.68 -2.50
N PRO A 91 -9.65 3.73 -2.86
CA PRO A 91 -10.68 2.90 -2.22
C PRO A 91 -10.51 1.39 -2.48
N GLY A 92 -9.64 1.00 -3.40
CA GLY A 92 -9.39 -0.37 -3.84
C GLY A 92 -8.78 -0.36 -5.24
N LEU A 93 -9.25 -1.26 -6.11
CA LEU A 93 -8.86 -1.25 -7.52
C LEU A 93 -9.35 0.02 -8.22
N VAL A 94 -8.48 0.63 -9.03
CA VAL A 94 -8.79 1.78 -9.88
C VAL A 94 -8.71 1.38 -11.36
N PRO A 95 -9.37 2.11 -12.27
CA PRO A 95 -9.21 1.92 -13.71
C PRO A 95 -7.74 2.01 -14.17
N ASP A 96 -7.39 1.26 -15.22
CA ASP A 96 -6.01 1.20 -15.72
C ASP A 96 -5.46 2.58 -16.12
N ASP A 97 -6.26 3.41 -16.80
CA ASP A 97 -5.87 4.75 -17.21
C ASP A 97 -5.58 5.67 -16.01
N VAL A 98 -6.35 5.53 -14.93
CA VAL A 98 -6.11 6.21 -13.65
C VAL A 98 -4.81 5.71 -13.02
N PHE A 99 -4.63 4.39 -12.91
CA PHE A 99 -3.40 3.78 -12.38
C PHE A 99 -2.15 4.29 -13.14
N PHE A 100 -2.15 4.19 -14.46
CA PHE A 100 -1.02 4.63 -15.28
C PHE A 100 -0.81 6.15 -15.21
N THR A 101 -1.87 6.95 -15.08
CA THR A 101 -1.76 8.39 -14.86
C THR A 101 -1.05 8.70 -13.53
N HIS A 102 -1.35 7.97 -12.46
CA HIS A 102 -0.64 8.11 -11.18
C HIS A 102 0.84 7.74 -11.32
N MET A 103 1.14 6.58 -11.90
CA MET A 103 2.51 6.11 -12.11
C MET A 103 3.34 7.07 -12.97
N ALA A 104 2.76 7.64 -14.03
CA ALA A 104 3.41 8.64 -14.89
C ALA A 104 3.80 9.92 -14.13
N ASN A 105 3.13 10.21 -13.02
CA ASN A 105 3.35 11.38 -12.18
C ASN A 105 4.02 11.02 -10.84
N ARG A 106 4.70 9.87 -10.74
CA ARG A 106 5.39 9.39 -9.53
C ARG A 106 4.48 9.29 -8.30
N ARG A 107 3.21 8.94 -8.51
CA ARG A 107 2.26 8.62 -7.44
C ARG A 107 1.98 7.13 -7.50
N PHE A 108 2.29 6.40 -6.46
CA PHE A 108 1.94 4.99 -6.33
C PHE A 108 0.61 4.88 -5.60
N VAL A 109 -0.39 4.23 -6.23
CA VAL A 109 -1.70 4.02 -5.59
C VAL A 109 -1.65 2.80 -4.68
N ALA A 110 -2.19 2.92 -3.47
CA ALA A 110 -2.28 1.83 -2.51
C ALA A 110 -3.69 1.72 -1.93
N GLY A 111 -4.19 0.50 -1.80
CA GLY A 111 -5.48 0.20 -1.18
C GLY A 111 -5.51 0.63 0.29
N ASN A 112 -6.64 1.22 0.70
CA ASN A 112 -6.79 1.81 2.03
C ASN A 112 -7.40 0.88 3.09
N PHE A 113 -7.13 -0.42 3.01
CA PHE A 113 -7.61 -1.42 3.98
C PHE A 113 -6.56 -2.50 4.19
N ILE A 114 -6.62 -3.22 5.31
CA ILE A 114 -5.80 -4.41 5.55
C ILE A 114 -6.68 -5.66 5.59
N ARG A 115 -6.15 -6.79 5.11
CA ARG A 115 -6.82 -8.09 5.24
C ARG A 115 -7.17 -8.41 6.69
N ARG A 116 -8.22 -9.20 6.90
CA ARG A 116 -8.60 -9.65 8.25
C ARG A 116 -7.66 -10.75 8.78
N PRO A 117 -7.63 -10.98 10.10
CA PRO A 117 -6.83 -12.05 10.70
C PRO A 117 -7.13 -13.46 10.17
N ASP A 118 -8.37 -13.74 9.74
CA ASP A 118 -8.75 -15.02 9.11
C ASP A 118 -8.24 -15.17 7.67
N GLN A 119 -7.66 -14.11 7.09
CA GLN A 119 -7.15 -14.04 5.72
C GLN A 119 -5.63 -13.81 5.66
N LEU A 120 -4.91 -13.99 6.78
CA LEU A 120 -3.47 -13.72 6.90
C LEU A 120 -2.60 -14.47 5.86
N ASP A 121 -2.99 -15.69 5.54
CA ASP A 121 -2.22 -16.55 4.62
C ASP A 121 -2.41 -16.12 3.17
N TYR A 122 -3.61 -15.65 2.80
CA TYR A 122 -3.90 -15.19 1.46
C TYR A 122 -5.17 -14.34 1.39
N LEU A 123 -5.12 -13.28 0.59
CA LEU A 123 -6.26 -12.47 0.15
C LEU A 123 -6.13 -12.31 -1.37
N GLN A 124 -7.25 -12.36 -2.09
CA GLN A 124 -7.24 -12.21 -3.55
C GLN A 124 -7.08 -10.75 -3.97
N GLU A 125 -7.73 -9.84 -3.26
CA GLU A 125 -7.63 -8.41 -3.47
C GLU A 125 -6.29 -7.85 -2.93
N PRO A 126 -5.68 -6.86 -3.61
CA PRO A 126 -4.54 -6.15 -3.05
C PRO A 126 -4.99 -5.30 -1.86
N ASP A 127 -4.35 -5.51 -0.71
CA ASP A 127 -4.53 -4.72 0.50
C ASP A 127 -3.31 -3.82 0.74
N VAL A 128 -3.39 -2.96 1.75
CA VAL A 128 -2.31 -2.02 2.13
C VAL A 128 -0.99 -2.73 2.37
N PHE A 129 -1.00 -3.96 2.92
CA PHE A 129 0.23 -4.72 3.12
C PHE A 129 0.84 -5.15 1.79
N HIS A 130 0.05 -5.69 0.86
CA HIS A 130 0.56 -6.02 -0.47
C HIS A 130 1.13 -4.78 -1.18
N ASP A 131 0.38 -3.68 -1.21
CA ASP A 131 0.75 -2.49 -1.95
C ASP A 131 1.97 -1.79 -1.33
N VAL A 132 1.92 -1.52 -0.03
CA VAL A 132 2.96 -0.73 0.65
C VAL A 132 4.18 -1.58 0.95
N PHE A 133 4.05 -2.73 1.62
CA PHE A 133 5.22 -3.56 1.92
C PHE A 133 5.79 -4.22 0.66
N GLY A 134 4.93 -4.65 -0.27
CA GLY A 134 5.35 -5.42 -1.44
C GLY A 134 6.03 -4.59 -2.55
N HIS A 135 5.61 -3.34 -2.76
CA HIS A 135 6.08 -2.53 -3.90
C HIS A 135 6.88 -1.30 -3.49
N VAL A 136 6.42 -0.55 -2.50
CA VAL A 136 6.98 0.78 -2.18
C VAL A 136 8.48 0.76 -1.81
N PRO A 137 9.04 -0.26 -1.13
CA PRO A 137 10.48 -0.35 -0.88
C PRO A 137 11.35 -0.30 -2.15
N MET A 138 10.82 -0.75 -3.29
CA MET A 138 11.56 -0.69 -4.57
C MET A 138 11.51 0.69 -5.24
N LEU A 139 10.76 1.64 -4.68
CA LEU A 139 10.69 3.02 -5.13
C LEU A 139 11.62 3.95 -4.35
N ALA A 140 12.27 3.47 -3.28
CA ALA A 140 13.17 4.22 -2.41
C ALA A 140 14.64 4.18 -2.85
#